data_AF-A0A2E2Z5V7-F1
#
_entry.id   AF-A0A2E2Z5V7-F1
#
_cell.length_a   1.000
_cell.length_b   1.000
_cell.length_c   1.000
_cell.angle_alpha   90.00
_cell.angle_beta   90.00
_cell.angle_gamma   90.00
#
_symmetry.space_group_name_H-M   'P 1'
#
loop_
_entity.id
_entity.type
_entity.pdbx_description
1 polymer ?
#
loop_
_entity_poly.entity_id
_entity_poly.type
_entity_poly.pdbx_seq_one_letter_code
_entity_poly.pdbx_strand_id
1 'polypeptide(L)'
;MFVYDDIQPHLVFLIMLLILIWTFGTWLTWQNRKMYCEIIPQYDWVSRIGLIAGTSVMLLDLWFLSLFYSELRLGMSILFAFITVSVGGYLARYFEWLVFSLEKQEGYWEHLIIEYYKEEYKDGLGPRGVQKMVNSMVPDWWIELLPTSTRGEIRSALKKINSGTEDLAQRRQAKFS
;
A
#
# COMPACT_ATOMS: atom_id res chain seq x y z
N MET A 1 44.74 -5.96 20.99
CA MET A 1 43.34 -5.50 20.99
C MET A 1 43.22 -4.51 19.84
N PHE A 2 42.89 -5.00 18.64
CA PHE A 2 42.71 -4.15 17.46
C PHE A 2 41.23 -3.79 17.37
N VAL A 3 40.94 -2.51 17.58
CA VAL A 3 39.64 -1.92 17.29
C VAL A 3 39.58 -1.79 15.76
N TYR A 4 38.81 -2.65 15.11
CA TYR A 4 38.41 -2.50 13.70
C TYR A 4 37.32 -1.43 13.66
N ASP A 5 37.73 -0.17 13.50
CA ASP A 5 36.82 0.99 13.39
C ASP A 5 36.48 1.37 11.93
N ASP A 6 36.87 0.56 10.95
CA ASP A 6 36.43 0.75 9.57
C ASP A 6 35.21 -0.14 9.30
N ILE A 7 34.01 0.45 9.42
CA ILE A 7 32.86 -0.06 8.69
C ILE A 7 33.24 -0.04 7.21
N GLN A 8 33.61 -1.19 6.67
CA GLN A 8 34.08 -1.29 5.29
C GLN A 8 33.00 -0.72 4.35
N PRO A 9 33.33 0.22 3.45
CA PRO A 9 32.36 0.88 2.57
C PRO A 9 31.56 -0.12 1.72
N HIS A 10 32.12 -1.30 1.47
CA HIS A 10 31.44 -2.42 0.82
C HIS A 10 30.24 -2.94 1.60
N LEU A 11 30.30 -2.96 2.93
CA LEU A 11 29.19 -3.37 3.79
C LEU A 11 28.05 -2.35 3.74
N VAL A 12 28.37 -1.06 3.79
CA VAL A 12 27.38 0.03 3.67
C VAL A 12 26.68 -0.03 2.32
N PHE A 13 27.45 -0.20 1.24
CA PHE A 13 26.92 -0.39 -0.10
C PHE A 13 25.97 -1.59 -0.17
N LEU A 14 26.37 -2.72 0.41
CA LEU A 14 25.57 -3.93 0.42
C LEU A 14 24.24 -3.71 1.16
N ILE A 15 24.25 -3.09 2.33
CA ILE A 15 23.03 -2.80 3.10
C ILE A 15 22.08 -1.90 2.30
N MET A 16 22.61 -0.86 1.65
CA MET A 16 21.81 0.00 0.78
C MET A 16 21.18 -0.77 -0.38
N LEU A 17 21.94 -1.67 -1.01
CA LEU A 17 21.43 -2.51 -2.09
C LEU A 17 20.30 -3.42 -1.62
N LEU A 18 20.46 -4.10 -0.49
CA LEU A 18 19.43 -4.98 0.08
C LEU A 18 18.16 -4.18 0.43
N ILE A 19 18.31 -2.99 1.04
CA ILE A 19 17.18 -2.09 1.31
C ILE A 19 16.42 -1.75 0.03
N LEU A 20 17.13 -1.43 -1.07
CA LEU A 20 16.49 -1.10 -2.35
C LEU A 20 15.78 -2.30 -2.98
N ILE A 21 16.39 -3.49 -2.91
CA ILE A 21 15.80 -4.73 -3.41
C ILE A 21 14.54 -5.09 -2.61
N TRP A 22 14.62 -5.01 -1.27
CA TRP A 22 13.47 -5.22 -0.39
C TRP A 22 12.34 -4.22 -0.65
N THR A 23 12.69 -2.95 -0.82
CA THR A 23 11.77 -1.88 -1.18
C THR A 23 11.00 -2.23 -2.45
N PHE A 24 11.72 -2.64 -3.49
CA PHE A 24 11.13 -3.01 -4.77
C PHE A 24 10.23 -4.25 -4.65
N GLY A 25 10.68 -5.29 -3.95
CA GLY A 25 9.88 -6.48 -3.68
C GLY A 25 8.58 -6.15 -2.94
N THR A 26 8.65 -5.31 -1.90
CA THR A 26 7.48 -4.85 -1.12
C THR A 26 6.50 -4.10 -2.00
N TRP A 27 7.01 -3.16 -2.79
CA TRP A 27 6.19 -2.38 -3.71
C TRP A 27 5.46 -3.28 -4.74
N LEU A 28 6.15 -4.27 -5.34
CA LEU A 28 5.54 -5.23 -6.25
C LEU A 28 4.40 -6.04 -5.60
N THR A 29 4.58 -6.47 -4.36
CA THR A 29 3.51 -7.20 -3.64
C THR A 29 2.28 -6.33 -3.40
N TRP A 30 2.44 -5.02 -3.19
CA TRP A 30 1.31 -4.10 -3.06
C TRP A 30 0.60 -3.85 -4.39
N GLN A 31 1.34 -3.75 -5.50
CA GLN A 31 0.72 -3.61 -6.83
C GLN A 31 -0.20 -4.79 -7.15
N ASN A 32 0.17 -6.01 -6.74
CA ASN A 32 -0.71 -7.16 -6.92
C ASN A 32 -2.00 -7.08 -6.09
N ARG A 33 -1.93 -6.60 -4.84
CA ARG A 33 -3.13 -6.44 -3.99
C ARG A 33 -4.15 -5.47 -4.59
N LYS A 34 -3.71 -4.52 -5.41
CA LYS A 34 -4.56 -3.55 -6.09
C LYS A 34 -5.27 -4.10 -7.32
N MET A 35 -4.89 -5.27 -7.83
CA MET A 35 -5.48 -5.86 -9.04
C MET A 35 -7.02 -5.97 -8.97
N TYR A 36 -7.56 -6.07 -7.75
CA TYR A 36 -9.00 -6.19 -7.50
C TYR A 36 -9.68 -4.85 -7.17
N CYS A 37 -9.01 -3.72 -7.36
CA CYS A 37 -9.45 -2.38 -6.92
C CYS A 37 -9.51 -1.40 -8.10
N GLU A 38 -10.66 -1.30 -8.78
CA GLU A 38 -10.81 -0.48 -10.00
C GLU A 38 -10.57 1.03 -9.76
N ILE A 39 -10.90 1.54 -8.58
CA ILE A 39 -10.71 2.96 -8.21
C ILE A 39 -9.23 3.29 -7.99
N ILE A 40 -8.42 2.30 -7.59
CA ILE A 40 -7.01 2.51 -7.28
C ILE A 40 -6.21 2.42 -8.58
N PRO A 41 -5.28 3.35 -8.85
CA PRO A 41 -4.45 3.28 -10.04
C PRO A 41 -3.58 2.01 -9.99
N GLN A 42 -3.59 1.28 -11.10
CA GLN A 42 -2.90 -0.01 -11.25
C GLN A 42 -1.98 0.04 -12.46
N TYR A 43 -0.87 -0.69 -12.38
CA TYR A 43 -0.05 -1.03 -13.55
C TYR A 43 -0.35 -2.48 -13.94
N ASP A 44 -1.26 -2.70 -14.89
CA ASP A 44 -1.83 -4.02 -15.24
C ASP A 44 -0.80 -5.15 -15.40
N TRP A 45 0.33 -4.85 -16.05
CA TRP A 45 1.38 -5.86 -16.23
C TRP A 45 2.11 -6.19 -14.93
N VAL A 46 2.39 -5.17 -14.12
CA VAL A 46 3.10 -5.28 -12.83
C VAL A 46 2.21 -5.90 -11.76
N SER A 47 0.91 -5.55 -11.73
CA SER A 47 -0.05 -6.09 -10.76
C SER A 47 -0.25 -7.59 -10.93
N ARG A 48 -0.23 -8.10 -12.18
CA ARG A 48 -0.42 -9.53 -12.48
C ARG A 48 0.74 -10.42 -12.00
N ILE A 49 1.97 -9.94 -12.11
CA ILE A 49 3.18 -10.72 -11.80
C ILE A 49 3.79 -10.34 -10.44
N GLY A 50 3.37 -9.21 -9.87
CA GLY A 50 3.97 -8.57 -8.71
C GLY A 50 4.02 -9.43 -7.44
N LEU A 51 3.05 -10.32 -7.23
CA LEU A 51 3.09 -11.22 -6.06
C LEU A 51 4.25 -12.22 -6.16
N ILE A 52 4.35 -12.92 -7.31
CA ILE A 52 5.38 -13.94 -7.51
C ILE A 52 6.75 -13.26 -7.55
N ALA A 53 6.91 -12.22 -8.38
CA ALA A 53 8.17 -11.50 -8.50
C ALA A 53 8.59 -10.85 -7.18
N GLY A 54 7.66 -10.17 -6.48
CA GLY A 54 7.96 -9.51 -5.20
C GLY A 54 8.32 -10.50 -4.09
N THR A 55 7.60 -11.62 -3.99
CA THR A 55 7.89 -12.67 -3.00
C THR A 55 9.23 -13.34 -3.29
N SER A 56 9.52 -13.65 -4.56
CA SER A 56 10.83 -14.20 -4.96
C SER A 56 11.97 -13.25 -4.60
N VAL A 57 11.80 -11.95 -4.86
CA VAL A 57 12.80 -10.92 -4.50
C VAL A 57 13.04 -10.89 -2.99
N MET A 58 11.99 -10.84 -2.16
CA MET A 58 12.12 -10.85 -0.70
C MET A 58 12.78 -12.13 -0.16
N LEU A 59 12.43 -13.29 -0.71
CA LEU A 59 13.02 -14.57 -0.30
C LEU A 59 14.51 -14.63 -0.66
N LEU A 60 14.89 -14.15 -1.85
CA LEU A 60 16.30 -14.05 -2.24
C LEU A 60 17.07 -13.08 -1.35
N ASP A 61 16.47 -11.96 -0.97
CA ASP A 61 17.07 -10.96 -0.08
C ASP A 61 17.34 -11.55 1.32
N LEU A 62 16.36 -12.26 1.89
CA LEU A 62 16.51 -12.96 3.18
C LEU A 62 17.50 -14.12 3.10
N TRP A 63 17.47 -14.89 2.00
CA TRP A 63 18.43 -15.96 1.79
C TRP A 63 19.85 -15.41 1.69
N PHE A 64 20.04 -14.31 0.96
CA PHE A 64 21.34 -13.64 0.83
C PHE A 64 21.83 -13.15 2.19
N LEU A 65 20.98 -12.51 3.00
CA LEU A 65 21.28 -12.15 4.39
C LEU A 65 21.67 -13.37 5.24
N SER A 66 21.05 -14.54 4.99
CA SER A 66 21.35 -15.77 5.73
C SER A 66 22.76 -16.30 5.46
N LEU A 67 23.35 -16.05 4.27
CA LEU A 67 24.71 -16.49 3.94
C LEU A 67 25.78 -15.81 4.81
N PHE A 68 25.45 -14.66 5.40
CA PHE A 68 26.35 -13.93 6.29
C PHE A 68 26.21 -14.31 7.77
N TYR A 69 25.40 -15.31 8.13
CA TYR A 69 25.21 -15.72 9.54
C TYR A 69 26.48 -16.23 10.24
N SER A 70 27.45 -16.75 9.49
CA SER A 70 28.75 -17.19 10.03
C SER A 70 29.79 -16.07 10.04
N GLU A 71 29.78 -15.22 9.01
CA GLU A 71 30.72 -14.10 8.82
C GLU A 71 30.39 -12.90 9.72
N LEU A 72 29.10 -12.56 9.83
CA LEU A 72 28.56 -11.61 10.79
C LEU A 72 27.98 -12.38 11.97
N ARG A 73 28.45 -12.12 13.20
CA ARG A 73 27.86 -12.68 14.43
C ARG A 73 26.33 -12.60 14.35
N LEU A 74 25.63 -13.67 14.75
CA LEU A 74 24.16 -13.81 14.71
C LEU A 74 23.38 -12.54 15.11
N GLY A 75 23.84 -11.81 16.14
CA GLY A 75 23.21 -10.55 16.57
C GLY A 75 23.28 -9.42 15.53
N MET A 76 24.37 -9.30 14.78
CA MET A 76 24.52 -8.32 13.71
C MET A 76 23.64 -8.66 12.51
N SER A 77 23.51 -9.95 12.15
CA SER A 77 22.65 -10.38 11.05
C SER A 77 21.17 -10.12 11.35
N ILE A 78 20.73 -10.31 12.60
CA ILE A 78 19.38 -9.94 13.04
C ILE A 78 19.17 -8.42 12.92
N LEU A 79 20.13 -7.61 13.35
CA LEU A 79 20.05 -6.15 13.24
C LEU A 79 19.99 -5.71 11.77
N PHE A 80 20.78 -6.32 10.89
CA PHE A 80 20.74 -6.01 9.46
C PHE A 80 19.42 -6.40 8.82
N ALA A 81 18.91 -7.60 9.09
CA ALA A 81 17.59 -8.01 8.61
C ALA A 81 16.50 -7.04 9.10
N PHE A 82 16.55 -6.64 10.38
CA PHE A 82 15.59 -5.68 10.93
C PHE A 82 15.67 -4.32 10.23
N ILE A 83 16.87 -3.79 9.99
CA ILE A 83 17.09 -2.53 9.27
C ILE A 83 16.58 -2.65 7.83
N THR A 84 16.96 -3.70 7.10
CA THR A 84 16.55 -3.92 5.72
C THR A 84 15.04 -3.98 5.58
N VAL A 85 14.38 -4.80 6.41
CA VAL A 85 12.92 -4.96 6.38
C VAL A 85 12.21 -3.66 6.76
N SER A 86 12.68 -2.98 7.82
CA SER A 86 12.04 -1.77 8.33
C SER A 86 12.22 -0.58 7.38
N VAL A 87 13.47 -0.28 6.99
CA VAL A 87 13.79 0.84 6.10
C VAL A 87 13.26 0.57 4.70
N GLY A 88 13.40 -0.65 4.20
CA GLY A 88 12.87 -1.02 2.89
C GLY A 88 11.35 -0.95 2.82
N GLY A 89 10.66 -1.39 3.87
CA GLY A 89 9.20 -1.24 3.97
C GLY A 89 8.76 0.22 4.04
N TYR A 90 9.47 1.05 4.80
CA TYR A 90 9.23 2.49 4.87
C TYR A 90 9.44 3.17 3.50
N LEU A 91 10.54 2.85 2.82
CA LEU A 91 10.83 3.37 1.48
C LEU A 91 9.79 2.92 0.47
N ALA A 92 9.31 1.67 0.55
CA ALA A 92 8.25 1.19 -0.34
C ALA A 92 7.00 2.05 -0.18
N ARG A 93 6.63 2.37 1.07
CA ARG A 93 5.51 3.28 1.38
C ARG A 93 5.74 4.67 0.83
N TYR A 94 6.95 5.18 0.97
CA TYR A 94 7.32 6.49 0.44
C TYR A 94 7.25 6.53 -1.10
N PHE A 95 7.76 5.51 -1.79
CA PHE A 95 7.67 5.38 -3.24
C PHE A 95 6.21 5.31 -3.70
N GLU A 96 5.41 4.48 -3.03
CA GLU A 96 3.98 4.37 -3.30
C GLU A 96 3.29 5.73 -3.18
N TRP A 97 3.59 6.48 -2.12
CA TRP A 97 3.09 7.84 -1.97
C TRP A 97 3.60 8.78 -3.08
N LEU A 98 4.88 8.74 -3.42
CA LEU A 98 5.49 9.62 -4.42
C LEU A 98 4.85 9.40 -5.80
N VAL A 99 4.61 8.15 -6.18
CA VAL A 99 3.92 7.79 -7.43
C VAL A 99 2.52 8.42 -7.49
N PHE A 100 1.77 8.48 -6.39
CA PHE A 100 0.40 9.02 -6.40
C PHE A 100 0.28 10.52 -6.10
N SER A 101 1.19 11.07 -5.31
CA SER A 101 1.12 12.49 -4.90
C SER A 101 1.60 13.44 -5.98
N LEU A 102 2.47 12.99 -6.88
CA LEU A 102 2.91 13.80 -8.02
C LEU A 102 1.79 14.00 -9.06
N GLU A 103 0.73 13.20 -9.03
CA GLU A 103 -0.23 13.12 -10.11
C GLU A 103 -1.51 13.95 -9.88
N LYS A 104 -1.82 14.38 -8.64
CA LYS A 104 -3.20 14.79 -8.28
C LYS A 104 -3.32 16.05 -7.43
N GLN A 105 -4.27 16.90 -7.79
CA GLN A 105 -4.66 18.12 -7.06
C GLN A 105 -5.49 17.80 -5.80
N GLU A 106 -5.56 18.73 -4.84
CA GLU A 106 -6.40 18.61 -3.64
C GLU A 106 -7.87 18.33 -3.98
N GLY A 107 -8.52 17.46 -3.21
CA GLY A 107 -9.93 17.09 -3.40
C GLY A 107 -10.19 16.10 -4.54
N TYR A 108 -9.17 15.71 -5.31
CA TYR A 108 -9.32 14.75 -6.40
C TYR A 108 -9.94 13.42 -5.93
N TRP A 109 -9.47 12.87 -4.81
CA TRP A 109 -9.87 11.53 -4.37
C TRP A 109 -11.31 11.49 -3.87
N GLU A 110 -11.72 12.55 -3.18
CA GLU A 110 -13.11 12.68 -2.76
C GLU A 110 -14.05 12.79 -3.97
N HIS A 111 -13.67 13.56 -4.99
CA HIS A 111 -14.44 13.66 -6.24
C HIS A 111 -14.54 12.30 -6.94
N LEU A 112 -13.40 11.63 -7.18
CA LEU A 112 -13.35 10.35 -7.89
C LEU A 112 -14.23 9.29 -7.23
N ILE A 113 -14.12 9.13 -5.90
CA ILE A 113 -14.87 8.11 -5.16
C ILE A 113 -16.38 8.40 -5.19
N ILE A 114 -16.77 9.67 -5.02
CA ILE A 114 -18.18 10.07 -5.03
C ILE A 114 -18.79 9.95 -6.43
N GLU A 115 -18.05 10.31 -7.47
CA GLU A 115 -18.49 10.21 -8.86
C GLU A 115 -18.69 8.74 -9.25
N TYR A 116 -17.71 7.89 -8.98
CA TYR A 116 -17.83 6.44 -9.20
C TYR A 116 -19.02 5.84 -8.45
N TYR A 117 -19.22 6.21 -7.18
CA TYR A 117 -20.40 5.78 -6.40
C TYR A 117 -21.72 6.19 -7.07
N LYS A 118 -21.79 7.41 -7.64
CA LYS A 118 -23.01 7.90 -8.30
C LYS A 118 -23.27 7.21 -9.63
N GLU A 119 -22.24 6.90 -10.40
CA GLU A 119 -22.37 6.17 -11.66
C GLU A 119 -22.88 4.75 -11.43
N GLU A 120 -22.19 3.98 -10.59
CA GLU A 120 -22.61 2.60 -10.25
C GLU A 120 -23.99 2.56 -9.55
N TYR A 121 -24.35 3.61 -8.82
CA TYR A 121 -25.70 3.75 -8.27
C TYR A 121 -26.77 3.90 -9.35
N LYS A 122 -26.48 4.65 -10.43
CA LYS A 122 -27.40 4.80 -11.57
C LYS A 122 -27.56 3.49 -12.34
N ASP A 123 -26.53 2.66 -12.36
CA ASP A 123 -26.52 1.37 -13.05
C ASP A 123 -27.28 0.26 -12.30
N GLY A 124 -27.88 0.58 -11.15
CA GLY A 124 -28.96 -0.21 -10.54
C GLY A 124 -28.53 -1.15 -9.40
N LEU A 125 -27.27 -1.12 -8.97
CA LEU A 125 -26.74 -1.93 -7.85
C LEU A 125 -27.34 -1.57 -6.47
N GLY A 126 -28.04 -0.42 -6.38
CA GLY A 126 -28.66 0.07 -5.15
C GLY A 126 -27.64 0.56 -4.11
N PRO A 127 -28.07 1.41 -3.15
CA PRO A 127 -27.13 2.25 -2.39
C PRO A 127 -26.22 1.44 -1.45
N ARG A 128 -26.74 0.36 -0.84
CA ARG A 128 -25.94 -0.55 0.01
C ARG A 128 -25.00 -1.46 -0.77
N GLY A 129 -25.38 -1.84 -2.00
CA GLY A 129 -24.56 -2.67 -2.87
C GLY A 129 -23.31 -1.91 -3.30
N VAL A 130 -23.53 -0.71 -3.85
CA VAL A 130 -22.45 0.18 -4.29
C VAL A 130 -21.56 0.62 -3.12
N GLN A 131 -22.13 0.89 -1.94
CA GLN A 131 -21.31 1.21 -0.76
C GLN A 131 -20.32 0.08 -0.41
N LYS A 132 -20.79 -1.18 -0.38
CA LYS A 132 -19.93 -2.33 -0.09
C LYS A 132 -18.84 -2.49 -1.15
N MET A 133 -19.20 -2.30 -2.41
CA MET A 133 -18.27 -2.35 -3.55
C MET A 133 -17.18 -1.28 -3.42
N VAL A 134 -17.55 -0.01 -3.22
CA VAL A 134 -16.59 1.09 -3.04
C VAL A 134 -15.67 0.84 -1.84
N ASN A 135 -16.20 0.35 -0.71
CA ASN A 135 -15.38 -0.02 0.45
C ASN A 135 -14.39 -1.16 0.15
N SER A 136 -14.75 -2.11 -0.70
CA SER A 136 -13.83 -3.17 -1.12
C SER A 136 -12.77 -2.68 -2.12
N MET A 137 -13.08 -1.67 -2.92
CA MET A 137 -12.18 -1.09 -3.92
C MET A 137 -11.22 -0.05 -3.33
N VAL A 138 -11.53 0.52 -2.18
CA VAL A 138 -10.65 1.45 -1.44
C VAL A 138 -10.40 0.91 -0.03
N PRO A 139 -9.53 -0.12 0.11
CA PRO A 139 -9.32 -0.80 1.37
C PRO A 139 -8.50 0.03 2.37
N ASP A 140 -8.76 -0.19 3.66
CA ASP A 140 -8.14 0.54 4.77
C ASP A 140 -6.61 0.46 4.77
N TRP A 141 -6.04 -0.71 4.44
CA TRP A 141 -4.58 -0.87 4.38
C TRP A 141 -3.94 0.10 3.39
N TRP A 142 -4.61 0.40 2.27
CA TRP A 142 -4.09 1.31 1.26
C TRP A 142 -4.25 2.76 1.72
N ILE A 143 -5.40 3.10 2.31
CA ILE A 143 -5.62 4.41 2.93
C ILE A 143 -4.52 4.68 3.96
N GLU A 144 -4.16 3.70 4.79
CA GLU A 144 -3.12 3.86 5.80
C GLU A 144 -1.73 4.17 5.23
N LEU A 145 -1.43 3.83 3.98
CA LEU A 145 -0.16 4.15 3.33
C LEU A 145 -0.05 5.63 2.96
N LEU A 146 -1.17 6.30 2.72
CA LEU A 146 -1.25 7.66 2.18
C LEU A 146 -0.94 8.75 3.23
N PRO A 147 -0.57 9.97 2.79
CA PRO A 147 -0.40 11.13 3.67
C PRO A 147 -1.71 11.53 4.34
N THR A 148 -1.62 12.22 5.47
CA THR A 148 -2.76 12.53 6.34
C THR A 148 -3.86 13.36 5.65
N SER A 149 -3.50 14.28 4.76
CA SER A 149 -4.46 15.07 3.97
C SER A 149 -5.33 14.17 3.09
N THR A 150 -4.71 13.35 2.25
CA THR A 150 -5.40 12.41 1.35
C THR A 150 -6.20 11.36 2.11
N ARG A 151 -5.69 10.88 3.26
CA ARG A 151 -6.45 10.01 4.17
C ARG A 151 -7.73 10.69 4.65
N GLY A 152 -7.67 11.98 4.97
CA GLY A 152 -8.83 12.77 5.38
C GLY A 152 -9.88 12.87 4.26
N GLU A 153 -9.44 13.17 3.03
CA GLU A 153 -10.32 13.27 1.86
C GLU A 153 -11.06 11.95 1.58
N ILE A 154 -10.32 10.84 1.49
CA ILE A 154 -10.90 9.52 1.21
C ILE A 154 -11.89 9.13 2.32
N ARG A 155 -11.50 9.30 3.59
CA ARG A 155 -12.40 8.99 4.72
C ARG A 155 -13.63 9.89 4.76
N SER A 156 -13.51 11.16 4.37
CA SER A 156 -14.66 12.06 4.19
C SER A 156 -15.62 11.52 3.14
N ALA A 157 -15.10 11.12 1.97
CA ALA A 157 -15.88 10.56 0.88
C ALA A 157 -16.66 9.30 1.31
N LEU A 158 -15.97 8.34 1.92
CA LEU A 158 -16.58 7.10 2.43
C LEU A 158 -17.64 7.39 3.51
N LYS A 159 -17.39 8.37 4.39
CA LYS A 159 -18.37 8.79 5.40
C LYS A 159 -19.62 9.41 4.77
N LYS A 160 -19.47 10.28 3.77
CA LYS A 160 -20.60 10.88 3.03
C LYS A 160 -21.46 9.80 2.36
N ILE A 161 -20.83 8.81 1.73
CA ILE A 161 -21.51 7.66 1.13
C ILE A 161 -22.28 6.86 2.18
N ASN A 162 -21.67 6.57 3.33
CA ASN A 162 -22.33 5.82 4.40
C ASN A 162 -23.55 6.57 4.96
N SER A 163 -23.38 7.86 5.32
CA SER A 163 -24.48 8.66 5.84
C SER A 163 -25.63 8.82 4.85
N GLY A 164 -25.32 8.98 3.56
CA GLY A 164 -26.34 9.08 2.51
C GLY A 164 -27.10 7.76 2.32
N THR A 165 -26.40 6.63 2.44
CA THR A 165 -27.01 5.30 2.36
C THR A 165 -27.91 5.01 3.57
N GLU A 166 -27.50 5.44 4.77
CA GLU A 166 -28.29 5.33 6.00
C GLU A 166 -29.56 6.19 5.97
N ASP A 167 -29.47 7.45 5.55
CA ASP A 167 -30.64 8.35 5.38
C ASP A 167 -31.64 7.76 4.37
N LEU A 168 -31.17 7.24 3.23
CA LEU A 168 -32.02 6.56 2.27
C LEU A 168 -32.71 5.31 2.85
N ALA A 169 -32.01 4.55 3.68
CA ALA A 169 -32.59 3.38 4.35
C ALA A 169 -33.68 3.80 5.36
N GLN A 170 -33.43 4.84 6.16
CA GLN A 170 -34.39 5.38 7.12
C GLN A 170 -35.64 5.93 6.43
N ARG A 171 -35.49 6.70 5.34
CA ARG A 171 -36.62 7.22 4.55
C ARG A 171 -37.47 6.10 3.94
N ARG A 172 -36.86 5.00 3.51
CA ARG A 172 -37.62 3.83 3.03
C ARG A 172 -38.42 3.20 4.16
N GLN A 173 -37.81 2.98 5.33
CA GLN A 173 -38.51 2.43 6.49
C GLN A 173 -39.71 3.28 6.90
N ALA A 174 -39.54 4.61 6.94
CA ALA A 174 -40.63 5.55 7.26
C ALA A 174 -41.75 5.61 6.21
N LYS A 175 -41.48 5.20 4.97
CA LYS A 175 -42.50 5.16 3.89
C LYS A 175 -43.33 3.88 3.90
N PHE A 176 -42.84 2.82 4.54
CA PHE A 176 -43.49 1.51 4.62
C PHE A 176 -43.96 1.14 6.04
N SER A 177 -43.84 2.07 7.00
CA SER A 177 -44.44 2.03 8.34
C SER A 177 -45.76 2.78 8.37
#